data_AF-A0A9D6VMD2-F1
#
_entry.id   AF-A0A9D6VMD2-F1
#
_cell.length_a   1.000
_cell.length_b   1.000
_cell.length_c   1.000
_cell.angle_alpha   90.00
_cell.angle_beta   90.00
_cell.angle_gamma   90.00
#
_symmetry.space_group_name_H-M   'P 1'
#
loop_
_entity.id
_entity.type
_entity.pdbx_description
1 polymer ?
#
loop_
_entity_poly.entity_id
_entity_poly.type
_entity_poly.pdbx_seq_one_letter_code
_entity_poly.pdbx_strand_id
1 'polypeptide(L)' 'MEEIINACALARAIVEKPVVIIARTIPGKGVDFMEYDFNWHGKPPDHEQAKIALHELRTLKGKIRGEHE' A
#
# COMPACT_ATOMS: atom_id res chain seq x y z
N MET A 1 -1.84 10.50 -2.74
CA MET A 1 -0.55 10.96 -2.20
C MET A 1 -0.67 12.37 -1.62
N GLU A 2 -1.30 13.30 -2.35
CA GLU A 2 -1.55 14.69 -1.90
C GLU A 2 -2.09 14.80 -0.46
N GLU A 3 -3.12 14.01 -0.12
CA GLU A 3 -3.72 14.05 1.22
C GLU A 3 -2.72 13.77 2.36
N ILE A 4 -1.81 12.81 2.18
CA ILE A 4 -0.78 12.48 3.19
C ILE A 4 0.22 13.63 3.32
N ILE A 5 0.64 14.22 2.19
CA ILE A 5 1.58 15.35 2.19
C ILE A 5 0.97 16.54 2.94
N ASN A 6 -0.28 16.86 2.64
CA ASN A 6 -1.01 17.96 3.27
C ASN A 6 -1.24 17.71 4.77
N ALA A 7 -1.63 16.49 5.15
CA ALA A 7 -1.81 16.11 6.55
C ALA A 7 -0.50 16.23 7.34
N CYS A 8 0.62 15.78 6.78
CA CYS A 8 1.94 15.93 7.39
C CYS A 8 2.38 17.40 7.45
N ALA A 9 2.07 18.22 6.45
CA ALA A 9 2.37 19.65 6.47
C ALA A 9 1.60 20.38 7.57
N LEU A 10 0.30 20.09 7.71
CA LEU A 10 -0.54 20.63 8.79
C LEU A 10 -0.04 20.17 10.16
N ALA A 11 0.32 18.90 10.30
CA ALA A 11 0.86 18.36 11.56
C ALA A 11 2.13 19.07 12.02
N ARG A 12 3.02 19.46 11.09
CA ARG A 12 4.23 20.24 11.41
C ARG A 12 3.95 21.69 11.82
N ALA A 13 2.82 22.26 11.40
CA ALA A 13 2.45 23.64 11.72
C ALA A 13 1.84 23.77 13.13
N ILE A 14 1.35 22.68 13.71
CA ILE A 14 0.78 22.62 15.06
C ILE A 14 1.92 22.44 16.06
N VAL A 15 2.06 23.37 17.02
CA VAL A 15 3.16 23.40 18.00
C VAL A 15 2.69 23.20 19.43
N GLU A 16 1.40 23.38 19.70
CA GLU A 16 0.80 23.40 21.03
C GLU A 16 0.33 22.01 21.52
N LYS A 17 0.31 21.00 20.64
CA LYS A 17 -0.18 19.65 20.96
C LYS A 17 0.36 18.59 19.99
N PRO A 18 0.40 17.31 20.41
CA PRO A 18 0.68 16.21 19.49
C PRO A 18 -0.43 16.07 18.43
N VAL A 19 -0.05 15.55 17.27
CA VAL A 19 -0.97 15.28 16.14
C VAL A 19 -0.89 13.81 15.77
N VAL A 20 -2.06 13.18 15.62
CA VAL A 20 -2.20 11.81 15.09
C VAL A 20 -2.93 11.89 13.75
N ILE A 21 -2.38 11.25 12.72
CA ILE A 21 -3.00 11.14 11.39
C ILE A 21 -3.63 9.75 11.28
N ILE A 22 -4.95 9.69 11.17
CA ILE A 22 -5.69 8.44 10.96
C ILE A 22 -5.78 8.17 9.45
N ALA A 23 -4.85 7.39 8.92
CA ALA A 23 -4.86 6.98 7.52
C ALA A 23 -5.79 5.77 7.31
N ARG A 24 -6.84 5.93 6.50
CA ARG A 24 -7.70 4.81 6.09
C ARG A 24 -7.02 4.07 4.94
N THR A 25 -6.56 2.85 5.21
CA THR A 25 -5.80 2.04 4.25
C THR A 25 -6.50 0.72 3.94
N ILE A 26 -6.00 0.02 2.91
CA ILE A 26 -6.42 -1.33 2.55
C ILE A 26 -5.25 -2.28 2.87
N PRO A 27 -5.40 -3.23 3.81
CA PRO A 27 -4.40 -4.27 4.02
C PRO A 27 -4.20 -5.06 2.73
N GLY A 28 -2.95 -5.33 2.33
CA GLY A 28 -2.64 -6.03 1.08
C GLY A 28 -2.84 -5.21 -0.20
N LYS A 29 -2.98 -3.87 -0.10
CA LYS A 29 -3.20 -2.99 -1.27
C LYS A 29 -2.21 -3.28 -2.41
N GLY A 30 -2.74 -3.48 -3.60
CA GLY A 30 -1.94 -3.68 -4.82
C GLY A 30 -1.81 -5.13 -5.26
N VAL A 31 -2.20 -6.09 -4.42
CA VAL A 31 -2.24 -7.51 -4.76
C VAL A 31 -3.67 -8.03 -4.57
N ASP A 32 -4.35 -8.45 -5.63
CA ASP A 32 -5.81 -8.68 -5.64
C ASP A 32 -6.24 -9.75 -4.63
N PHE A 33 -5.49 -10.84 -4.51
CA PHE A 33 -5.82 -11.91 -3.57
C PHE A 33 -5.47 -11.60 -2.11
N MET A 34 -4.80 -10.47 -1.85
CA MET A 34 -4.44 -10.04 -0.48
C MET A 34 -5.30 -8.88 0.03
N GLU A 35 -5.95 -8.11 -0.85
CA GLU A 35 -6.73 -6.94 -0.43
C GLU A 35 -7.88 -7.34 0.51
N TYR A 36 -7.91 -6.74 1.71
CA TYR A 36 -8.91 -6.97 2.76
C TYR A 36 -8.99 -8.39 3.36
N ASP A 37 -8.02 -9.26 3.08
CA ASP A 37 -7.98 -10.61 3.64
C ASP A 37 -6.99 -10.70 4.82
N PHE A 38 -7.52 -10.96 6.03
CA PHE A 38 -6.75 -11.03 7.27
C PHE A 38 -5.75 -12.20 7.31
N ASN A 39 -5.96 -13.25 6.51
CA ASN A 39 -5.06 -14.40 6.46
C ASN A 39 -3.63 -13.99 6.07
N TRP A 40 -3.49 -12.89 5.33
CA TRP A 40 -2.22 -12.34 4.87
C TRP A 40 -1.50 -11.46 5.90
N HIS A 41 -2.02 -11.32 7.12
CA HIS A 41 -1.33 -10.56 8.17
C HIS A 41 0.00 -11.21 8.61
N GLY A 42 0.03 -12.54 8.68
CA GLY A 42 1.21 -13.29 9.15
C GLY A 42 1.61 -14.46 8.25
N LYS A 43 0.90 -14.69 7.16
CA LYS A 43 1.18 -15.77 6.21
C LYS A 43 2.05 -15.25 5.06
N PRO A 44 3.26 -15.77 4.84
CA PRO A 44 4.05 -15.43 3.65
C PRO A 44 3.43 -16.05 2.39
N PRO A 45 3.54 -15.40 1.21
CA PRO A 45 3.17 -16.01 -0.06
C PRO A 45 4.14 -17.15 -0.42
N ASP A 46 3.61 -18.17 -1.09
CA ASP A 46 4.43 -19.18 -1.75
C ASP A 46 5.07 -18.64 -3.05
N HIS A 47 5.84 -19.49 -3.73
CA HIS A 47 6.57 -19.09 -4.92
C HIS A 47 5.68 -18.66 -6.09
N GLU A 48 4.53 -19.31 -6.28
CA GLU A 48 3.62 -18.97 -7.38
C GLU A 48 2.83 -17.71 -7.05
N GLN A 49 2.37 -17.58 -5.80
CA GLN A 49 1.73 -16.37 -5.30
C GLN A 49 2.65 -15.15 -5.38
N ALA A 50 3.94 -15.33 -5.11
CA ALA A 50 4.94 -14.27 -5.24
C ALA A 50 5.09 -13.79 -6.68
N LYS A 51 5.08 -14.69 -7.67
CA LYS A 51 5.13 -14.31 -9.11
C LYS A 51 3.94 -13.45 -9.49
N ILE A 52 2.72 -13.87 -9.09
CA ILE A 52 1.48 -13.13 -9.36
C ILE A 52 1.53 -11.75 -8.71
N ALA A 53 1.82 -11.69 -7.42
CA ALA A 53 1.90 -10.44 -6.67
C ALA A 53 2.93 -9.46 -7.26
N LEU A 54 4.13 -9.95 -7.62
CA LEU A 54 5.17 -9.13 -8.23
C LEU A 54 4.77 -8.61 -9.60
N HIS A 55 4.09 -9.43 -10.41
CA HIS A 55 3.57 -8.99 -11.70
C HIS A 55 2.50 -7.90 -11.54
N GLU A 56 1.53 -8.09 -10.64
CA GLU A 56 0.48 -7.09 -10.36
C GLU A 56 1.07 -5.77 -9.86
N LEU A 57 2.06 -5.81 -8.97
CA LEU A 57 2.72 -4.62 -8.45
C LEU A 57 3.54 -3.90 -9.52
N ARG A 58 4.32 -4.62 -10.33
CA ARG A 58 5.20 -4.04 -11.36
C ARG A 58 4.44 -3.43 -12.53
N THR A 59 3.27 -3.99 -12.84
CA THR A 59 2.44 -3.52 -13.95
C THR A 59 1.34 -2.57 -13.50
N LEU A 60 1.23 -2.28 -12.20
CA LEU A 60 0.07 -1.60 -11.60
C LEU A 60 -1.26 -2.24 -12.07
N LYS A 61 -1.32 -3.57 -12.03
CA LYS A 61 -2.42 -4.38 -12.57
C LYS A 61 -2.66 -4.11 -14.06
N GLY A 62 -1.58 -4.13 -14.86
CA GLY A 62 -1.60 -3.93 -16.31
C GLY A 62 -1.74 -2.48 -16.80
N LYS A 63 -1.70 -1.49 -15.90
CA LYS A 63 -1.77 -0.06 -16.29
C LYS A 63 -0.45 0.48 -16.84
N ILE A 64 0.67 -0.16 -16.51
CA ILE A 64 2.00 0.18 -17.00
C ILE A 64 2.73 -1.09 -17.44
N ARG A 65 3.75 -0.94 -18.29
CA ARG A 65 4.70 -2.02 -18.59
C ARG A 65 5.73 -2.11 -17.48
N GLY A 66 5.99 -3.33 -17.01
CA GLY A 66 7.03 -3.57 -16.02
C GLY A 66 8.43 -3.51 -16.63
N GLU A 67 9.43 -3.15 -15.84
CA GLU A 67 10.85 -3.09 -16.27
C GLU A 67 11.42 -4.46 -16.72
N HIS A 68 10.72 -5.54 -16.40
CA HIS A 68 11.11 -6.93 -16.67
C HIS A 68 10.13 -7.67 -17.60
N GLU A 69 9.25 -6.95 -18.29
CA GLU A 69 8.40 -7.48 -19.36
C GLU A 69 9.04 -7.33 -20.75
#